data_AF-A0A7C7U677-F1
#
_entry.id   AF-A0A7C7U677-F1
#
_cell.length_a   1.000
_cell.length_b   1.000
_cell.length_c   1.000
_cell.angle_alpha   90.00
_cell.angle_beta   90.00
_cell.angle_gamma   90.00
#
_symmetry.space_group_name_H-M   'P 1'
#
loop_
_entity.id
_entity.type
_entity.pdbx_description
1 polymer ?
#
loop_
_entity_poly.entity_id
_entity_poly.type
_entity_poly.pdbx_seq_one_letter_code
_entity_poly.pdbx_strand_id
1 'polypeptide(L)' 'MPEVKLGRWGRFIFINPDENAEPLEDFLGDLSEQFSLLPYENRYKSAHVAKILRCNWKVAQEAFSEA' A
#
# COMPACT_ATOMS: atom_id res chain seq x y z
N MET A 1 11.79 2.89 -21.13
CA MET A 1 10.78 3.21 -20.10
C MET A 1 11.53 3.70 -18.88
N PRO A 2 11.02 4.66 -18.10
CA PRO A 2 11.69 5.07 -16.87
C PRO A 2 11.73 3.91 -15.86
N GLU A 3 12.84 3.80 -15.14
CA GLU A 3 12.98 2.84 -14.04
C GLU A 3 12.23 3.36 -12.79
N VAL A 4 11.82 2.46 -11.92
CA VAL A 4 11.03 2.77 -10.72
C VAL A 4 11.41 1.83 -9.60
N LYS A 5 11.55 2.37 -8.37
CA LYS A 5 11.83 1.54 -7.20
C LYS A 5 10.62 0.68 -6.87
N LEU A 6 10.88 -0.60 -6.61
CA LEU A 6 9.88 -1.58 -6.20
C LEU A 6 10.14 -1.98 -4.75
N GLY A 7 9.09 -2.00 -3.94
CA GLY A 7 9.09 -2.58 -2.60
C GLY A 7 7.96 -3.58 -2.46
N ARG A 8 8.11 -4.54 -1.56
CA ARG A 8 7.10 -5.57 -1.29
C ARG A 8 6.80 -5.67 0.20
N TRP A 9 5.51 -5.73 0.52
CA TRP A 9 5.03 -6.05 1.87
C TRP A 9 3.89 -7.06 1.76
N GLY A 10 4.03 -8.25 2.33
CA GLY A 10 3.10 -9.34 2.03
C GLY A 10 3.11 -9.68 0.54
N ARG A 11 1.92 -9.80 -0.06
CA ARG A 11 1.72 -9.86 -1.53
C ARG A 11 1.40 -8.51 -2.18
N PHE A 12 1.57 -7.40 -1.46
CA PHE A 12 1.41 -6.07 -2.01
C PHE A 12 2.71 -5.57 -2.62
N ILE A 13 2.63 -5.02 -3.82
CA ILE A 13 3.76 -4.39 -4.52
C ILE A 13 3.55 -2.88 -4.50
N PHE A 14 4.54 -2.17 -3.97
CA PHE A 14 4.58 -0.72 -3.93
C PHE A 14 5.61 -0.22 -4.93
N ILE A 15 5.33 0.93 -5.52
CA ILE A 15 6.23 1.62 -6.44
C ILE A 15 6.56 3.00 -5.86
N ASN A 16 7.80 3.45 -6.03
CA ASN A 16 8.20 4.81 -5.69
C ASN A 16 8.93 5.46 -6.87
N PRO A 17 8.38 6.55 -7.46
CA PRO A 17 9.02 7.24 -8.58
C PRO A 17 10.22 8.10 -8.16
N ASP A 18 10.45 8.32 -6.86
CA ASP A 18 11.63 9.04 -6.37
C ASP A 18 12.85 8.11 -6.26
N GLU A 19 13.85 8.36 -7.09
CA GLU A 19 15.12 7.63 -7.14
C GLU A 19 15.97 7.81 -5.87
N ASN A 20 15.68 8.81 -5.04
CA ASN A 20 16.40 9.07 -3.79
C ASN A 20 15.63 8.60 -2.54
N ALA A 21 14.44 8.02 -2.70
CA ALA A 21 13.68 7.50 -1.57
C ALA A 21 14.43 6.39 -0.82
N GLU A 22 14.19 6.30 0.47
CA GLU A 22 14.64 5.17 1.30
C GLU A 22 13.97 3.84 0.86
N PRO A 23 14.55 2.68 1.22
CA PRO A 23 13.90 1.38 1.07
C PRO A 23 12.49 1.36 1.69
N LEU A 24 11.57 0.60 1.10
CA LEU A 24 10.21 0.48 1.63
C LEU A 24 10.21 -0.08 3.06
N GLU A 25 11.10 -1.03 3.33
CA GLU A 25 11.23 -1.71 4.61
C GLU A 25 11.57 -0.72 5.73
N ASP A 26 12.45 0.25 5.46
CA ASP A 26 12.84 1.30 6.41
C ASP A 26 11.67 2.24 6.68
N PHE A 27 10.92 2.63 5.64
CA PHE A 27 9.72 3.46 5.78
C PHE A 27 8.60 2.77 6.58
N LEU A 28 8.40 1.46 6.36
CA LEU A 28 7.35 0.69 7.04
C LEU A 28 7.69 0.39 8.50
N GLY A 29 8.98 0.29 8.86
CA GLY A 29 9.40 0.01 10.23
C GLY A 29 8.78 -1.26 10.80
N ASP A 30 8.14 -1.13 11.97
CA ASP A 30 7.52 -2.24 12.73
C ASP A 30 6.08 -2.56 12.31
N LEU A 31 5.57 -1.99 11.20
CA LEU A 31 4.19 -2.19 10.73
C LEU A 31 3.79 -3.67 10.67
N SER A 32 4.71 -4.54 10.25
CA SER A 32 4.44 -5.98 10.17
C SER A 32 4.12 -6.60 11.52
N GLU A 33 4.71 -6.12 12.62
CA GLU A 33 4.47 -6.61 13.97
C GLU A 33 3.05 -6.29 14.44
N GLN A 34 2.55 -5.10 14.07
CA GLN A 34 1.19 -4.65 14.36
C GLN A 34 0.11 -5.53 13.71
N PHE A 35 0.45 -6.28 12.65
CA PHE A 35 -0.47 -7.15 11.91
C PHE A 35 -0.08 -8.63 11.93
N SER A 36 0.64 -9.08 12.96
CA SER A 36 1.13 -10.47 13.11
C SER A 36 0.05 -11.57 12.98
N LEU A 37 -1.21 -11.26 13.30
CA LEU A 37 -2.33 -12.19 13.19
C LEU A 37 -2.95 -12.27 11.77
N LEU A 38 -2.54 -11.41 10.85
CA LEU A 38 -3.07 -11.34 9.49
C LEU A 38 -2.05 -11.91 8.49
N PRO A 39 -2.32 -13.05 7.83
CA PRO A 39 -1.37 -13.69 6.93
C PRO A 39 -1.36 -13.00 5.55
N TYR A 40 -0.83 -11.79 5.47
CA TYR A 40 -0.78 -10.99 4.24
C TYR A 40 0.00 -11.65 3.10
N GLU A 41 0.94 -12.55 3.41
CA GLU A 41 1.65 -13.38 2.44
C GLU A 41 0.76 -14.44 1.76
N ASN A 42 -0.36 -14.81 2.39
CA ASN A 42 -1.28 -15.83 1.87
C ASN A 42 -2.51 -15.25 1.17
N ARG A 43 -2.64 -13.92 1.08
CA ARG A 43 -3.79 -13.28 0.43
C ARG A 43 -3.70 -13.35 -1.10
N TYR A 44 -4.85 -13.24 -1.77
CA TYR A 44 -4.93 -13.08 -3.22
C TYR A 44 -6.09 -12.15 -3.57
N LYS A 45 -6.08 -11.61 -4.78
CA LYS A 45 -7.15 -10.74 -5.28
C LYS A 45 -8.33 -11.60 -5.77
N SER A 46 -9.40 -11.69 -4.98
CA SER A 46 -10.62 -12.42 -5.36
C SER A 46 -11.52 -11.62 -6.32
N ALA A 47 -11.52 -10.29 -6.20
CA ALA A 47 -12.26 -9.38 -7.07
C ALA A 47 -11.51 -8.05 -7.24
N HIS A 48 -11.82 -7.31 -8.31
CA HIS A 48 -11.32 -5.94 -8.53
C HIS A 48 -12.51 -5.06 -8.94
N VAL A 49 -12.82 -4.07 -8.11
CA VAL A 49 -13.90 -3.10 -8.36
C VAL A 49 -13.29 -1.70 -8.36
N ALA A 50 -13.69 -0.87 -9.32
CA ALA A 50 -13.26 0.51 -9.43
C ALA A 50 -14.48 1.42 -9.62
N LYS A 51 -14.47 2.59 -8.96
CA LYS A 51 -15.51 3.61 -9.06
C LYS A 51 -14.87 5.00 -9.02
N ILE A 52 -15.35 5.89 -9.88
CA ILE A 52 -14.94 7.31 -9.85
C ILE A 52 -15.78 8.02 -8.78
N LEU A 53 -15.09 8.58 -7.78
CA LEU A 53 -15.70 9.41 -6.74
C LEU A 53 -15.43 10.88 -7.07
N ARG A 54 -16.48 11.72 -7.04
CA ARG A 54 -16.38 13.15 -7.31
C ARG A 54 -16.06 13.93 -6.03
N CYS A 55 -14.93 13.62 -5.41
CA CYS A 55 -14.44 14.27 -4.20
C CYS A 55 -12.91 14.41 -4.22
N ASN A 56 -12.35 15.16 -3.27
CA ASN A 56 -10.90 15.13 -3.05
C ASN A 56 -10.49 13.76 -2.50
N TRP A 57 -9.36 13.24 -2.94
CA TRP A 57 -8.87 11.93 -2.50
C TRP A 57 -8.67 11.84 -0.97
N LYS A 58 -8.36 12.96 -0.29
CA LYS A 58 -8.24 13.00 1.17
C LYS A 58 -9.56 12.68 1.89
N VAL A 59 -10.68 13.20 1.38
CA VAL A 59 -12.01 12.91 1.94
C VAL A 59 -12.33 11.41 1.85
N ALA A 60 -11.95 10.75 0.75
CA ALA A 60 -12.15 9.31 0.60
C ALA A 60 -11.26 8.50 1.56
N GLN A 61 -10.03 8.96 1.82
CA GLN A 61 -9.13 8.33 2.78
C GLN A 61 -9.60 8.52 4.23
N GLU A 62 -9.96 9.74 4.62
CA GLU A 62 -10.51 10.08 5.94
C GLU A 62 -11.73 9.20 6.26
N ALA A 63 -12.68 9.08 5.32
CA ALA A 63 -13.85 8.23 5.49
C ALA A 63 -13.54 6.74 5.67
N PHE A 64 -12.37 6.25 5.22
CA PHE A 64 -11.93 4.87 5.46
C PHE A 64 -11.23 4.70 6.80
N SER A 65 -10.50 5.72 7.24
CA SER A 65 -9.76 5.71 8.52
C SER A 65 -10.65 5.89 9.75
N GLU A 66 -11.85 6.45 9.59
CA GLU A 66 -12.81 6.71 10.69
C GLU A 66 -13.72 5.50 11.03
N ALA A 67 -13.60 4.39 10.30
CA ALA A 67 -14.47 3.21 10.43
C ALA A 67 -14.04 2.24 11.54
#